data_AF-A0A914RLD7-F1
#
_entry.id   AF-A0A914RLD7-F1
#
_cell.length_a   1.000
_cell.length_b   1.000
_cell.length_c   1.000
_cell.angle_alpha   90.00
_cell.angle_beta   90.00
_cell.angle_gamma   90.00
#
_symmetry.space_group_name_H-M   'P 1'
#
loop_
_entity.id
_entity.type
_entity.pdbx_description
1 polymer ?
#
loop_
_entity_poly.entity_id
_entity_poly.type
_entity_poly.pdbx_seq_one_letter_code
_entity_poly.pdbx_strand_id
1 'polypeptide(L)' 'MKRTLGVGYAAVDNPVFFNDNTWMLLGDAKKMCDQLLAGIKALPPV' A
#
# COMPACT_ATOMS: atom_id res chain seq x y z
N MET A 1 1.00 1.21 -2.00
CA MET A 1 1.73 1.45 -0.73
C MET A 1 2.41 2.80 -0.78
N LYS A 2 2.22 3.63 0.24
CA LYS A 2 2.94 4.90 0.42
C LYS A 2 3.16 5.12 1.91
N ARG A 3 4.15 5.93 2.29
CA ARG A 3 4.39 6.26 3.71
C ARG A 3 3.29 7.19 4.24
N THR A 4 3.10 8.27 3.50
CA THR A 4 2.11 9.37 3.61
C THR A 4 0.68 9.09 3.17
N LEU A 5 -0.27 10.02 3.40
CA LEU A 5 -1.26 10.40 2.38
C LEU A 5 -0.80 11.62 1.56
N GLY A 6 0.43 12.11 1.75
CA GLY A 6 0.94 13.32 1.11
C GLY A 6 1.01 13.31 -0.42
N VAL A 7 1.19 14.50 -0.97
CA VAL A 7 1.23 14.80 -2.40
C VAL A 7 2.51 14.28 -3.09
N GLY A 8 2.40 13.99 -4.39
CA GLY A 8 3.53 13.62 -5.23
C GLY A 8 4.32 14.85 -5.73
N TYR A 9 5.18 14.64 -6.72
CA TYR A 9 5.99 15.71 -7.32
C TYR A 9 5.17 16.90 -7.84
N ALA A 10 3.97 16.64 -8.38
CA ALA A 10 3.06 17.68 -8.87
C ALA A 10 2.33 18.46 -7.77
N ALA A 11 2.54 18.12 -6.49
CA ALA A 11 1.90 18.75 -5.33
C ALA A 11 0.36 18.75 -5.34
N VAL A 12 -0.28 17.88 -6.14
CA VAL A 12 -1.74 17.72 -6.21
C VAL A 12 -2.16 16.42 -5.54
N ASP A 13 -3.30 16.45 -4.85
CA ASP A 13 -3.91 15.27 -4.23
C ASP A 13 -4.46 14.30 -5.29
N ASN A 14 -4.28 13.00 -5.06
CA ASN A 14 -4.81 11.98 -5.97
C ASN A 14 -6.23 11.56 -5.53
N PRO A 15 -7.27 11.84 -6.33
CA PRO A 15 -8.64 11.49 -5.98
C PRO A 15 -8.87 9.98 -5.80
N VAL A 16 -8.04 9.13 -6.42
CA VAL A 16 -8.11 7.66 -6.28
C VAL A 16 -7.86 7.21 -4.83
N PHE A 17 -7.15 8.00 -4.02
CA PHE A 17 -6.93 7.65 -2.60
C PHE A 17 -8.19 7.67 -1.74
N PHE A 18 -9.28 8.29 -2.22
CA PHE A 18 -10.53 8.45 -1.48
C PHE A 18 -11.66 7.57 -2.02
N ASN A 19 -11.39 6.72 -3.01
CA ASN A 19 -12.41 5.82 -3.55
C ASN A 19 -12.66 4.66 -2.57
N ASP A 20 -13.93 4.29 -2.39
CA ASP A 20 -14.33 3.20 -1.48
C ASP A 20 -13.75 1.83 -1.86
N ASN A 21 -13.42 1.63 -3.14
CA ASN A 21 -12.80 0.40 -3.65
C ASN A 21 -11.27 0.37 -3.50
N THR A 22 -10.66 1.42 -2.95
CA THR A 22 -9.22 1.57 -2.86
C THR A 22 -8.79 1.61 -1.42
N TRP A 23 -8.02 0.61 -1.00
CA TRP A 23 -7.43 0.59 0.34
C TRP A 23 -5.97 1.03 0.31
N MET A 24 -5.66 1.98 1.19
CA MET A 24 -4.34 2.57 1.30
C MET A 24 -3.52 1.83 2.36
N LEU A 25 -2.60 0.98 1.92
CA LEU A 25 -1.63 0.34 2.80
C LEU A 25 -0.46 1.29 3.08
N LEU A 26 -0.48 1.90 4.27
CA LEU A 26 0.51 2.90 4.69
C LEU A 26 1.74 2.24 5.33
N GLY A 27 2.93 2.59 4.85
CA GLY A 27 4.17 2.04 5.39
C GLY A 27 5.38 2.22 4.47
N ASP A 28 6.53 1.82 4.98
CA ASP A 28 7.74 1.68 4.16
C ASP A 28 7.54 0.57 3.11
N ALA A 29 7.94 0.84 1.87
CA ALA A 29 7.67 -0.08 0.76
C ALA A 29 8.36 -1.43 0.96
N LYS A 30 9.62 -1.45 1.45
CA LYS A 30 10.37 -2.69 1.62
C LYS A 30 9.75 -3.54 2.72
N LYS A 31 9.49 -2.93 3.89
CA LYS A 31 8.88 -3.64 5.03
C LYS A 31 7.53 -4.25 4.67
N MET A 32 6.70 -3.50 3.96
CA MET A 32 5.36 -3.95 3.58
C MET A 32 5.41 -5.07 2.54
N CYS A 33 6.35 -5.03 1.58
CA CYS A 33 6.57 -6.14 0.65
C CYS A 33 7.05 -7.41 1.37
N ASP A 34 7.98 -7.29 2.32
CA ASP A 34 8.50 -8.43 3.08
C ASP A 34 7.38 -9.08 3.92
N GLN A 35 6.50 -8.28 4.52
CA GLN A 35 5.33 -8.76 5.27
C GLN A 35 4.32 -9.47 4.38
N LEU A 36 4.00 -8.92 3.20
CA LEU A 36 3.10 -9.58 2.25
C LEU A 36 3.66 -10.92 1.78
N LEU A 37 4.97 -10.97 1.48
CA LEU A 37 5.63 -12.20 1.06
C LEU A 37 5.58 -13.27 2.17
N ALA A 38 5.80 -12.88 3.42
CA ALA A 38 5.69 -13.78 4.57
C ALA A 38 4.25 -14.30 4.74
N GLY A 39 3.25 -13.43 4.62
CA GLY A 39 1.84 -13.79 4.70
C GLY A 39 1.41 -14.78 3.62
N ILE A 40 1.85 -14.57 2.37
CA ILE A 40 1.55 -15.49 1.26
C ILE A 40 2.19 -16.85 1.47
N LYS A 41 3.43 -16.90 1.96
CA LYS A 41 4.13 -18.17 2.26
C LYS A 41 3.49 -18.97 3.39
N ALA A 42 2.78 -18.30 4.31
CA ALA A 42 2.09 -18.94 5.42
C ALA A 42 0.71 -19.49 5.03
N LEU A 43 0.19 -19.13 3.85
CA LEU A 43 -1.07 -19.68 3.37
C LEU A 43 -0.86 -21.14 2.94
N PRO A 44 -1.78 -22.05 3.32
CA PRO A 44 -1.74 -23.42 2.82
C PRO A 44 -1.87 -23.39 1.29
N PRO A 45 -1.12 -24.25 0.57
CA PRO A 45 -1.31 -24.39 -0.87
C PRO A 45 -2.74 -24.86 -1.13
N VAL A 46 -3.43 -24.13 -2.01
CA VAL A 46 -4.75 -24.48 -2.54
C VAL A 46 -4.69 -25.73 -3.40
#